data_AF-A0A955SGU9-F1
#
_entry.id   AF-A0A955SGU9-F1
#
_cell.length_a   1.000
_cell.length_b   1.000
_cell.length_c   1.000
_cell.angle_alpha   90.00
_cell.angle_beta   90.00
_cell.angle_gamma   90.00
#
_symmetry.space_group_name_H-M   'P 1'
#
loop_
_entity.id
_entity.type
_entity.pdbx_description
1 polymer ?
#
loop_
_entity_poly.entity_id
_entity_poly.type
_entity_poly.pdbx_seq_one_letter_code
_entity_poly.pdbx_strand_id
1 'polypeptide(L)'
;YGQFGFILAYVGIFAGLAEGGVTSIFIRQYQDSDDRANGRAFAAAILLLALQGVVFWVLCVVCLVGLPWLNDLPERNIALMFSTLILFAPSSVCEGSFRARFELRTPVLTNLVGYAAFFLAILPGSPIDTLPEIVAVWWIVAVARMGWVALCAFRRLPADFREGAGEVPGLLRESAPLFLTRFATYFYYRIDQVMLRMFFPEESAQLGWYLSAVKWTEAANLIPAVL
;
A
#
# COMPACT_ATOMS: atom_id res chain seq x y z
N TYR A 1 -1.33 -20.36 2.41
CA TYR A 1 -0.41 -19.38 1.81
C TYR A 1 -0.87 -18.88 0.44
N GLY A 2 -1.25 -19.75 -0.51
CA GLY A 2 -1.71 -19.32 -1.84
C GLY A 2 -2.89 -18.34 -1.83
N GLN A 3 -3.93 -18.61 -1.02
CA GLN A 3 -5.08 -17.70 -0.83
C GLN A 3 -4.64 -16.30 -0.36
N PHE A 4 -3.78 -16.24 0.65
CA PHE A 4 -3.26 -14.98 1.19
C PHE A 4 -2.41 -14.20 0.17
N GLY A 5 -1.57 -14.90 -0.57
CA GLY A 5 -0.77 -14.24 -1.62
C GLY A 5 -1.62 -13.75 -2.79
N PHE A 6 -2.70 -14.45 -3.14
CA PHE A 6 -3.71 -13.95 -4.08
C PHE A 6 -4.34 -12.64 -3.57
N ILE A 7 -4.81 -12.61 -2.32
CA ILE A 7 -5.43 -11.42 -1.73
C ILE A 7 -4.46 -10.24 -1.75
N LEU A 8 -3.20 -10.48 -1.43
CA LEU A 8 -2.16 -9.45 -1.50
C LEU A 8 -1.86 -8.98 -2.91
N ALA A 9 -1.82 -9.88 -3.88
CA ALA A 9 -1.62 -9.53 -5.28
C ALA A 9 -2.78 -8.65 -5.77
N TYR A 10 -4.00 -9.10 -5.50
CA TYR A 10 -5.23 -8.42 -5.91
C TYR A 10 -5.35 -7.03 -5.27
N VAL A 11 -5.32 -6.94 -3.94
CA VAL A 11 -5.38 -5.66 -3.21
C VAL A 11 -4.17 -4.79 -3.56
N GLY A 12 -2.99 -5.39 -3.76
CA GLY A 12 -1.75 -4.72 -4.10
C GLY A 12 -1.80 -3.99 -5.45
N ILE A 13 -2.53 -4.51 -6.45
CA ILE A 13 -2.77 -3.80 -7.71
C ILE A 13 -3.47 -2.48 -7.40
N PHE A 14 -4.64 -2.51 -6.76
CA PHE A 14 -5.40 -1.29 -6.45
C PHE A 14 -4.67 -0.35 -5.49
N ALA A 15 -3.93 -0.87 -4.51
CA ALA A 15 -3.11 -0.05 -3.61
C ALA A 15 -1.99 0.69 -4.36
N GLY A 16 -1.32 0.03 -5.31
CA GLY A 16 -0.30 0.67 -6.16
C GLY A 16 -0.90 1.75 -7.07
N LEU A 17 -2.09 1.51 -7.59
CA LEU A 17 -2.83 2.51 -8.38
C LEU A 17 -3.28 3.71 -7.54
N ALA A 18 -3.75 3.46 -6.32
CA ALA A 18 -4.16 4.51 -5.40
C ALA A 18 -3.03 5.48 -5.02
N GLU A 19 -1.77 5.03 -5.02
CA GLU A 19 -0.62 5.91 -4.78
C GLU A 19 -0.22 6.71 -6.02
N GLY A 20 -0.33 6.13 -7.21
CA GLY A 20 -0.19 6.81 -8.50
C GLY A 20 1.12 7.57 -8.76
N GLY A 21 2.15 7.40 -7.93
CA GLY A 21 3.40 8.16 -8.01
C GLY A 21 3.33 9.57 -7.45
N VAL A 22 2.25 9.92 -6.75
CA VAL A 22 2.08 11.24 -6.10
C VAL A 22 3.20 11.47 -5.08
N THR A 23 3.58 10.43 -4.32
CA THR A 23 4.65 10.52 -3.31
C THR A 23 5.99 10.92 -3.90
N SER A 24 6.35 10.41 -5.08
CA SER A 24 7.62 10.76 -5.74
C SER A 24 7.66 12.22 -6.19
N ILE A 25 6.54 12.76 -6.67
CA ILE A 25 6.45 14.18 -7.04
C ILE A 25 6.48 15.06 -5.80
N PHE A 26 5.75 14.67 -4.76
CA PHE A 26 5.75 15.36 -3.48
C PHE A 26 7.17 15.45 -2.90
N ILE A 27 7.93 14.34 -2.84
CA ILE A 27 9.32 14.36 -2.34
C ILE A 27 10.20 15.33 -3.14
N ARG A 28 9.99 15.41 -4.47
CA ARG A 28 10.73 16.34 -5.33
C ARG A 28 10.38 17.80 -5.06
N GLN A 29 9.09 18.12 -4.89
CA GLN A 29 8.61 19.47 -4.63
C GLN A 29 8.93 19.95 -3.20
N TYR A 30 8.98 19.02 -2.26
CA TYR A 30 9.19 19.30 -0.83
C TYR A 30 10.66 19.64 -0.46
N GLN A 31 11.58 19.63 -1.43
CA GLN A 31 12.96 20.08 -1.22
C GLN A 31 13.12 21.60 -1.20
N ASP A 32 12.02 22.34 -1.38
CA ASP A 32 12.07 23.80 -1.41
C ASP A 32 12.16 24.41 0.00
N SER A 33 12.77 25.59 0.08
CA SER A 33 13.11 26.25 1.36
C SER A 33 11.94 26.97 2.04
N ASP A 34 10.79 27.08 1.38
CA ASP A 34 9.59 27.73 1.91
C ASP A 34 8.65 26.72 2.60
N ASP A 35 8.61 26.77 3.93
CA ASP A 35 7.73 25.92 4.76
C ASP A 35 6.24 26.11 4.42
N ARG A 36 5.81 27.27 3.92
CA ARG A 36 4.41 27.47 3.49
C ARG A 36 4.11 26.75 2.18
N ALA A 37 5.02 26.83 1.20
CA ALA A 37 4.89 26.10 -0.05
C ALA A 37 4.88 24.58 0.21
N ASN A 38 5.74 24.10 1.12
CA ASN A 38 5.79 22.71 1.54
C ASN A 38 4.49 22.25 2.22
N GLY A 39 3.87 23.11 3.04
CA GLY A 39 2.57 22.86 3.67
C GLY A 39 1.43 22.70 2.66
N ARG A 40 1.41 23.53 1.60
CA ARG A 40 0.43 23.41 0.50
C ARG A 40 0.62 22.14 -0.31
N ALA A 41 1.85 21.84 -0.72
CA ALA A 41 2.17 20.64 -1.48
C ALA A 41 1.81 19.37 -0.69
N PHE A 42 2.07 19.37 0.63
CA PHE A 42 1.68 18.28 1.52
C PHE A 42 0.16 18.11 1.60
N ALA A 43 -0.58 19.20 1.78
CA ALA A 43 -2.04 19.16 1.83
C ALA A 43 -2.65 18.72 0.49
N ALA A 44 -2.14 19.23 -0.64
CA ALA A 44 -2.57 18.84 -1.98
C ALA A 44 -2.33 17.35 -2.25
N ALA A 45 -1.15 16.84 -1.88
CA ALA A 45 -0.79 15.43 -2.04
C ALA A 45 -1.67 14.51 -1.19
N ILE A 46 -1.97 14.90 0.07
CA ILE A 46 -2.89 14.16 0.93
C ILE A 46 -4.31 14.14 0.37
N LEU A 47 -4.84 15.29 -0.09
CA LEU A 47 -6.17 15.38 -0.69
C LEU A 47 -6.28 14.52 -1.93
N LEU A 48 -5.28 14.58 -2.82
CA LEU A 48 -5.23 13.79 -4.04
C LEU A 48 -5.20 12.29 -3.73
N LEU A 49 -4.32 11.85 -2.82
CA LEU A 49 -4.24 10.44 -2.42
C LEU A 49 -5.46 9.95 -1.66
N ALA A 50 -6.11 10.80 -0.87
CA ALA A 50 -7.35 10.44 -0.19
C ALA A 50 -8.46 10.21 -1.23
N LEU A 51 -8.57 11.09 -2.22
CA LEU A 51 -9.52 10.95 -3.32
C LEU A 51 -9.23 9.70 -4.15
N GLN A 52 -7.98 9.49 -4.57
CA GLN A 52 -7.55 8.30 -5.32
C GLN A 52 -7.78 7.03 -4.49
N GLY A 53 -7.42 7.04 -3.21
CA GLY A 53 -7.64 5.93 -2.28
C GLY A 53 -9.10 5.52 -2.19
N VAL A 54 -10.03 6.47 -2.06
CA VAL A 54 -11.47 6.18 -2.05
C VAL A 54 -11.93 5.61 -3.40
N VAL A 55 -11.54 6.23 -4.52
CA VAL A 55 -11.93 5.78 -5.87
C VAL A 55 -11.45 4.34 -6.13
N PHE A 56 -10.19 4.05 -5.87
CA PHE A 56 -9.62 2.72 -6.10
C PHE A 56 -10.06 1.69 -5.07
N TRP A 57 -10.39 2.10 -3.84
CA TRP A 57 -11.01 1.23 -2.86
C TRP A 57 -12.42 0.80 -3.31
N VAL A 58 -13.25 1.75 -3.75
CA VAL A 58 -14.59 1.44 -4.30
C VAL A 58 -14.45 0.51 -5.51
N LEU A 59 -13.55 0.81 -6.44
CA LEU A 59 -13.29 -0.05 -7.60
C LEU A 59 -12.86 -1.45 -7.18
N CYS A 60 -11.95 -1.57 -6.22
CA CYS A 60 -11.48 -2.84 -5.67
C CYS A 60 -12.65 -3.66 -5.10
N VAL A 61 -13.52 -3.04 -4.30
CA VAL A 61 -14.68 -3.69 -3.67
C VAL A 61 -15.72 -4.11 -4.72
N VAL A 62 -16.04 -3.23 -5.68
CA VAL A 62 -16.99 -3.54 -6.77
C VAL A 62 -16.48 -4.72 -7.60
N CYS A 63 -15.21 -4.71 -8.00
CA CYS A 63 -14.60 -5.83 -8.69
C CYS A 63 -14.64 -7.10 -7.84
N LEU A 64 -14.36 -7.01 -6.54
CA LEU A 64 -14.31 -8.18 -5.66
C LEU A 64 -15.70 -8.83 -5.48
N VAL A 65 -16.74 -8.03 -5.29
CA VAL A 65 -18.13 -8.50 -5.17
C VAL A 65 -18.65 -9.03 -6.51
N GLY A 66 -18.16 -8.51 -7.63
CA GLY A 66 -18.52 -8.94 -8.98
C GLY A 66 -17.90 -10.26 -9.44
N LEU A 67 -16.96 -10.85 -8.69
CA LEU A 67 -16.28 -12.09 -9.07
C LEU A 67 -17.02 -13.32 -8.49
N PRO A 68 -17.76 -14.09 -9.31
CA PRO A 68 -18.62 -15.18 -8.82
C PRO A 68 -17.84 -16.37 -8.26
N TRP A 69 -16.55 -16.53 -8.59
CA TRP A 69 -15.69 -17.58 -8.05
C TRP A 69 -15.08 -17.24 -6.68
N LEU A 70 -15.26 -16.02 -6.17
CA LEU A 70 -14.83 -15.61 -4.82
C LEU A 70 -15.95 -15.79 -3.78
N ASN A 71 -16.89 -16.70 -4.02
CA ASN A 71 -18.04 -16.93 -3.15
C ASN A 71 -17.71 -17.71 -1.87
N ASP A 72 -16.48 -18.21 -1.72
CA ASP A 72 -16.00 -18.74 -0.45
C ASP A 72 -15.92 -17.61 0.59
N LEU A 73 -16.87 -17.63 1.52
CA LEU A 73 -17.08 -16.63 2.57
C LEU A 73 -15.79 -16.17 3.30
N PRO A 74 -14.83 -17.05 3.68
CA PRO A 74 -13.65 -16.59 4.42
C PRO A 74 -12.66 -15.78 3.56
N GLU A 75 -12.40 -16.17 2.30
CA GLU A 75 -11.44 -15.47 1.43
C GLU A 75 -11.93 -14.06 1.09
N ARG A 76 -13.21 -13.94 0.75
CA ARG A 76 -13.86 -12.67 0.46
C ARG A 76 -13.81 -11.71 1.64
N ASN A 77 -14.10 -12.19 2.86
CA ASN A 77 -14.09 -11.35 4.05
C ASN A 77 -12.67 -10.84 4.37
N ILE A 78 -11.66 -11.70 4.24
CA ILE A 78 -10.26 -11.30 4.41
C ILE A 78 -9.87 -10.24 3.38
N ALA A 79 -10.24 -10.45 2.12
CA ALA A 79 -9.87 -9.54 1.05
C ALA A 79 -10.59 -8.18 1.18
N LEU A 80 -11.85 -8.16 1.61
CA LEU A 80 -12.57 -6.94 1.97
C LEU A 80 -11.88 -6.20 3.13
N MET A 81 -11.51 -6.91 4.21
CA MET A 81 -10.76 -6.31 5.31
C MET A 81 -9.43 -5.71 4.82
N PHE A 82 -8.64 -6.46 4.04
CA PHE A 82 -7.36 -5.97 3.50
C PHE A 82 -7.51 -4.80 2.54
N SER A 83 -8.57 -4.76 1.74
CA SER A 83 -8.84 -3.64 0.82
C SER A 83 -8.91 -2.29 1.54
N THR A 84 -9.32 -2.25 2.81
CA THR A 84 -9.40 -0.98 3.57
C THR A 84 -8.03 -0.31 3.73
N LEU A 85 -6.92 -1.05 3.59
CA LEU A 85 -5.57 -0.47 3.58
C LEU A 85 -5.36 0.52 2.43
N ILE A 86 -6.12 0.39 1.33
CA ILE A 86 -6.08 1.32 0.19
C ILE A 86 -6.51 2.73 0.63
N LEU A 87 -7.43 2.85 1.60
CA LEU A 87 -7.87 4.13 2.15
C LEU A 87 -6.74 4.86 2.90
N PHE A 88 -5.73 4.12 3.34
CA PHE A 88 -4.54 4.67 4.00
C PHE A 88 -3.42 5.03 3.00
N ALA A 89 -3.69 5.11 1.69
CA ALA A 89 -2.75 5.60 0.68
C ALA A 89 -2.05 6.93 1.06
N PRO A 90 -2.72 7.93 1.69
CA PRO A 90 -2.05 9.18 2.13
C PRO A 90 -0.89 8.99 3.11
N SER A 91 -0.80 7.84 3.80
CA SER A 91 0.32 7.53 4.70
C SER A 91 1.66 7.48 3.96
N SER A 92 1.66 7.19 2.66
CA SER A 92 2.87 7.19 1.82
C SER A 92 3.50 8.58 1.69
N VAL A 93 2.69 9.64 1.56
CA VAL A 93 3.15 11.04 1.58
C VAL A 93 3.62 11.45 2.98
N CYS A 94 2.97 10.94 4.03
CA CYS A 94 3.44 11.15 5.40
C CYS A 94 4.85 10.57 5.59
N GLU A 95 5.09 9.32 5.17
CA GLU A 95 6.44 8.73 5.13
C GLU A 95 7.40 9.52 4.23
N GLY A 96 6.92 9.94 3.06
CA GLY A 96 7.68 10.72 2.08
C GLY A 96 8.21 12.03 2.67
N SER A 97 7.44 12.69 3.54
CA SER A 97 7.87 13.95 4.17
C SER A 97 9.10 13.77 5.07
N PHE A 98 9.19 12.65 5.79
CA PHE A 98 10.39 12.28 6.55
C PHE A 98 11.56 11.97 5.62
N ARG A 99 11.33 11.26 4.51
CA ARG A 99 12.38 10.95 3.53
C ARG A 99 12.95 12.20 2.89
N ALA A 100 12.10 13.17 2.56
CA ALA A 100 12.51 14.42 1.92
C ALA A 100 13.39 15.30 2.84
N ARG A 101 13.24 15.19 4.18
CA ARG A 101 14.14 15.85 5.16
C ARG A 101 15.33 14.99 5.61
N PHE A 102 15.58 13.85 4.96
CA PHE A 102 16.59 12.86 5.38
C PHE A 102 16.38 12.30 6.80
N GLU A 103 15.17 12.40 7.35
CA GLU A 103 14.83 11.96 8.70
C GLU A 103 14.29 10.52 8.72
N LEU A 104 15.11 9.57 8.26
CA LEU A 104 14.69 8.17 8.10
C LEU A 104 14.47 7.44 9.44
N ARG A 105 14.89 8.00 10.58
CA ARG A 105 14.80 7.35 11.89
C ARG A 105 13.37 6.95 12.24
N THR A 106 12.41 7.87 12.10
CA THR A 106 11.00 7.63 12.44
C THR A 106 10.36 6.53 11.60
N PRO A 107 10.38 6.59 10.25
CA PRO A 107 9.78 5.54 9.44
C PRO A 107 10.50 4.18 9.60
N VAL A 108 11.83 4.17 9.74
CA VAL A 108 12.58 2.92 9.95
C VAL A 108 12.24 2.28 11.30
N LEU A 109 12.23 3.05 12.39
CA LEU A 109 11.88 2.53 13.72
C LEU A 109 10.44 2.03 13.75
N THR A 110 9.50 2.77 13.15
CA THR A 110 8.09 2.35 13.14
C THR A 110 7.91 1.06 12.33
N ASN A 111 8.65 0.90 11.22
CA ASN A 111 8.68 -0.35 10.47
C ASN A 111 9.26 -1.51 11.29
N LEU A 112 10.40 -1.29 11.94
CA LEU A 112 11.06 -2.33 12.73
C LEU A 112 10.21 -2.78 13.92
N VAL A 113 9.62 -1.83 14.65
CA VAL A 113 8.69 -2.12 15.75
C VAL A 113 7.45 -2.83 15.24
N GLY A 114 6.89 -2.42 14.09
CA GLY A 114 5.75 -3.09 13.47
C GLY A 114 6.04 -4.55 13.12
N TYR A 115 7.19 -4.82 12.48
CA TYR A 115 7.59 -6.18 12.14
C TYR A 115 7.89 -7.02 13.39
N ALA A 116 8.54 -6.45 14.40
CA ALA A 116 8.77 -7.12 15.67
C ALA A 116 7.45 -7.46 16.38
N ALA A 117 6.50 -6.53 16.44
CA ALA A 117 5.18 -6.74 17.02
C ALA A 117 4.39 -7.83 16.29
N PHE A 118 4.41 -7.81 14.96
CA PHE A 118 3.81 -8.87 14.15
C PHE A 118 4.46 -10.23 14.43
N PHE A 119 5.79 -10.30 14.45
CA PHE A 119 6.51 -11.55 14.70
C PHE A 119 6.20 -12.12 16.08
N LEU A 120 6.21 -11.27 17.12
CA LEU A 120 5.87 -11.66 18.49
C LEU A 120 4.44 -12.20 18.60
N ALA A 121 3.50 -11.61 17.85
CA ALA A 121 2.10 -12.04 17.85
C ALA A 121 1.87 -13.40 17.18
N ILE A 122 2.76 -13.84 16.28
CA ILE A 122 2.64 -15.13 15.56
C ILE A 122 3.58 -16.21 16.10
N LEU A 123 4.29 -15.96 17.20
CA LEU A 123 5.23 -16.93 17.77
C LEU A 123 4.52 -18.20 18.24
N PRO A 124 5.21 -19.37 18.23
CA PRO A 124 4.67 -20.62 18.74
C PRO A 124 4.25 -20.46 20.21
N GLY A 125 2.97 -20.72 20.51
CA GLY A 125 2.37 -20.49 21.83
C GLY A 125 1.43 -19.27 21.90
N SER A 126 1.32 -18.50 20.81
CA SER A 126 0.24 -17.53 20.62
C SER A 126 -1.11 -18.23 20.44
N PRO A 127 -2.24 -17.67 20.89
CA PRO A 127 -3.58 -18.19 20.62
C PRO A 127 -4.01 -18.03 19.15
N ILE A 128 -3.15 -17.45 18.30
CA ILE A 128 -3.41 -17.17 16.88
C ILE A 128 -3.00 -18.40 16.06
N ASP A 129 -3.98 -19.23 15.72
CA ASP A 129 -3.76 -20.48 14.97
C ASP A 129 -4.40 -20.45 13.59
N THR A 130 -5.29 -19.50 13.31
CA THR A 130 -6.02 -19.44 12.04
C THR A 130 -5.49 -18.36 11.11
N LEU A 131 -5.56 -18.61 9.79
CA LEU A 131 -5.15 -17.64 8.77
C LEU A 131 -5.87 -16.27 8.91
N PRO A 132 -7.20 -16.20 9.16
CA PRO A 132 -7.89 -14.93 9.35
C PRO A 132 -7.35 -14.11 10.53
N GLU A 133 -6.92 -14.75 11.62
CA GLU A 133 -6.36 -14.09 12.79
C GLU A 133 -4.98 -13.50 12.49
N ILE A 134 -4.09 -14.27 11.84
CA ILE A 134 -2.77 -13.79 11.41
C ILE A 134 -2.91 -12.55 10.52
N VAL A 135 -3.84 -12.63 9.58
CA VAL A 135 -4.21 -11.57 8.65
C VAL A 135 -4.73 -10.35 9.42
N ALA A 136 -5.62 -10.53 10.38
CA ALA A 136 -6.17 -9.46 11.20
C ALA A 136 -5.10 -8.75 12.02
N VAL A 137 -4.19 -9.51 12.64
CA VAL A 137 -3.04 -8.95 13.37
C VAL A 137 -2.17 -8.12 12.46
N TRP A 138 -1.86 -8.63 11.26
CA TRP A 138 -1.07 -7.87 10.30
C TRP A 138 -1.75 -6.58 9.88
N TRP A 139 -3.07 -6.63 9.64
CA TRP A 139 -3.88 -5.46 9.32
C TRP A 139 -3.85 -4.42 10.46
N ILE A 140 -4.04 -4.85 11.71
CA ILE A 140 -3.98 -3.97 12.90
C ILE A 140 -2.60 -3.29 13.00
N VAL A 141 -1.52 -4.07 12.87
CA VAL A 141 -0.15 -3.55 12.91
C VAL A 141 0.09 -2.55 11.78
N ALA A 142 -0.37 -2.84 10.56
CA ALA A 142 -0.23 -1.95 9.42
C ALA A 142 -0.96 -0.63 9.63
N VAL A 143 -2.22 -0.67 10.10
CA VAL A 143 -3.03 0.53 10.40
C VAL A 143 -2.40 1.34 11.53
N ALA A 144 -1.97 0.69 12.61
CA ALA A 144 -1.31 1.35 13.73
C ALA A 144 -0.03 2.08 13.30
N ARG A 145 0.79 1.41 12.49
CA ARG A 145 2.01 1.99 11.90
C ARG A 145 1.70 3.21 11.04
N MET A 146 0.77 3.07 10.09
CA MET A 146 0.37 4.16 9.18
C MET A 146 -0.21 5.34 9.96
N GLY A 147 -1.05 5.09 10.96
CA GLY A 147 -1.62 6.11 11.83
C GLY A 147 -0.56 6.85 12.66
N TRP A 148 0.43 6.13 13.20
CA TRP A 148 1.53 6.75 13.94
C TRP A 148 2.38 7.68 13.07
N VAL A 149 2.74 7.21 11.87
CA VAL A 149 3.51 8.02 10.91
C VAL A 149 2.72 9.26 10.50
N ALA A 150 1.43 9.11 10.19
CA ALA A 150 0.57 10.24 9.85
C ALA A 150 0.50 11.26 11.00
N LEU A 151 0.28 10.80 12.23
CA LEU A 151 0.25 11.69 13.41
C LEU A 151 1.56 12.46 13.59
N CYS A 152 2.70 11.80 13.40
CA CYS A 152 4.01 12.46 13.48
C CYS A 152 4.21 13.49 12.36
N ALA A 153 3.75 13.21 11.14
CA ALA A 153 3.84 14.13 10.01
C ALA A 153 2.96 15.38 10.23
N PHE A 154 1.70 15.19 10.60
CA PHE A 154 0.75 16.29 10.83
C PHE A 154 1.15 17.21 11.99
N ARG A 155 1.88 16.72 12.99
CA ARG A 155 2.41 17.56 14.07
C ARG A 155 3.53 18.49 13.63
N ARG A 156 4.20 18.18 12.52
CA ARG A 156 5.39 18.91 12.05
C ARG A 156 5.09 19.80 10.85
N LEU A 157 4.06 19.47 10.08
CA LEU A 157 3.68 20.20 8.88
C LEU A 157 2.35 20.91 9.08
N PRO A 158 2.32 22.26 9.07
CA PRO A 158 1.06 22.99 9.03
C PRO A 158 0.41 22.73 7.66
N ALA A 159 -0.54 21.82 7.62
CA ALA A 159 -1.30 21.52 6.40
C ALA A 159 -2.40 22.57 6.21
N ASP A 160 -2.25 23.43 5.19
CA ASP A 160 -3.34 24.29 4.75
C ASP A 160 -4.13 23.61 3.63
N PHE A 161 -5.20 22.90 4.01
CA PHE A 161 -6.06 22.18 3.09
C PHE A 161 -6.84 23.09 2.14
N ARG A 162 -7.04 24.37 2.49
CA ARG A 162 -7.80 25.30 1.64
C ARG A 162 -6.94 25.77 0.47
N GLU A 163 -5.70 26.12 0.74
CA GLU A 163 -4.74 26.49 -0.30
C GLU A 163 -4.30 25.26 -1.12
N GLY A 164 -4.07 24.11 -0.46
CA GLY A 164 -3.66 22.87 -1.13
C GLY A 164 -4.68 22.33 -2.13
N ALA A 165 -5.99 22.56 -1.93
CA ALA A 165 -7.02 22.14 -2.87
C ALA A 165 -6.85 22.76 -4.27
N GLY A 166 -6.28 23.97 -4.38
CA GLY A 166 -6.01 24.63 -5.65
C GLY A 166 -4.88 23.98 -6.45
N GLU A 167 -3.96 23.28 -5.80
CA GLU A 167 -2.79 22.66 -6.44
C GLU A 167 -3.06 21.22 -6.90
N VAL A 168 -4.15 20.60 -6.44
CA VAL A 168 -4.54 19.22 -6.80
C VAL A 168 -4.59 18.97 -8.31
N PRO A 169 -5.20 19.83 -9.16
CA PRO A 169 -5.24 19.60 -10.60
C PRO A 169 -3.85 19.60 -11.26
N GLY A 170 -2.94 20.45 -10.76
CA GLY A 170 -1.55 20.48 -11.22
C GLY A 170 -0.83 19.20 -10.86
N LEU A 171 -0.96 18.76 -9.60
CA LEU A 171 -0.35 17.54 -9.10
C LEU A 171 -0.88 16.28 -9.80
N LEU A 172 -2.18 16.25 -10.11
CA LEU A 172 -2.79 15.17 -10.90
C LEU A 172 -2.19 15.10 -12.32
N ARG A 173 -2.02 16.25 -12.98
CA ARG A 173 -1.43 16.31 -14.33
C ARG A 173 0.04 15.85 -14.33
N GLU A 174 0.81 16.23 -13.32
CA GLU A 174 2.20 15.79 -13.17
C GLU A 174 2.32 14.30 -12.82
N SER A 175 1.40 13.76 -12.01
CA SER A 175 1.40 12.35 -11.59
C SER A 175 0.87 11.39 -12.65
N ALA A 176 0.03 11.84 -13.58
CA ALA A 176 -0.55 11.00 -14.63
C ALA A 176 0.45 10.09 -15.40
N PRO A 177 1.61 10.56 -15.90
CA PRO A 177 2.58 9.70 -16.58
C PRO A 177 3.23 8.67 -15.64
N LEU A 178 3.49 9.04 -14.39
CA LEU A 178 4.02 8.13 -13.37
C LEU A 178 2.99 7.08 -12.97
N PHE A 179 1.72 7.48 -12.85
CA PHE A 179 0.60 6.58 -12.63
C PHE A 179 0.55 5.52 -13.73
N LEU A 180 0.63 5.91 -15.01
CA LEU A 180 0.58 4.97 -16.13
C LEU A 180 1.75 3.97 -16.10
N THR A 181 2.95 4.47 -15.80
CA THR A 181 4.15 3.63 -15.69
C THR A 181 4.00 2.61 -14.55
N ARG A 182 3.51 3.06 -13.39
CA ARG A 182 3.27 2.19 -12.24
C ARG A 182 2.14 1.21 -12.50
N PHE A 183 1.05 1.64 -13.15
CA PHE A 183 -0.04 0.76 -13.57
C PHE A 183 0.49 -0.38 -14.42
N ALA A 184 1.25 -0.09 -15.48
CA ALA A 184 1.83 -1.12 -16.35
C ALA A 184 2.74 -2.07 -15.57
N THR A 185 3.59 -1.53 -14.68
CA THR A 185 4.52 -2.33 -13.88
C THR A 185 3.81 -3.25 -12.90
N TYR A 186 2.89 -2.72 -12.08
CA TYR A 186 2.14 -3.51 -11.11
C TYR A 186 1.23 -4.54 -11.78
N PHE A 187 0.59 -4.16 -12.88
CA PHE A 187 -0.22 -5.09 -13.65
C PHE A 187 0.65 -6.23 -14.19
N TYR A 188 1.78 -5.93 -14.81
CA TYR A 188 2.69 -6.95 -15.34
C TYR A 188 3.17 -7.94 -14.26
N TYR A 189 3.58 -7.46 -13.08
CA TYR A 189 4.10 -8.34 -12.03
C TYR A 189 3.04 -9.14 -11.26
N ARG A 190 1.79 -8.68 -11.25
CA ARG A 190 0.73 -9.26 -10.39
C ARG A 190 -0.36 -9.96 -11.16
N ILE A 191 -0.52 -9.69 -12.46
CA ILE A 191 -1.59 -10.28 -13.27
C ILE A 191 -1.48 -11.81 -13.31
N ASP A 192 -0.27 -12.36 -13.41
CA ASP A 192 -0.05 -13.81 -13.42
C ASP A 192 -0.57 -14.49 -12.16
N GLN A 193 -0.41 -13.84 -11.00
CA GLN A 193 -0.88 -14.35 -9.70
C GLN A 193 -2.42 -14.37 -9.64
N VAL A 194 -3.07 -13.38 -10.24
CA VAL A 194 -4.54 -13.29 -10.35
C VAL A 194 -5.06 -14.31 -11.36
N MET A 195 -4.40 -14.43 -12.53
CA MET A 195 -4.78 -15.36 -13.59
C MET A 195 -4.65 -16.82 -13.14
N LEU A 196 -3.57 -17.19 -12.44
CA LEU A 196 -3.40 -18.54 -11.90
C LEU A 196 -4.54 -18.91 -10.95
N ARG A 197 -4.99 -17.98 -10.09
CA ARG A 197 -6.16 -18.22 -9.24
C ARG A 197 -7.45 -18.42 -10.03
N MET A 198 -7.60 -17.70 -11.15
CA MET A 198 -8.77 -17.80 -12.02
C MET A 198 -8.81 -19.12 -12.79
N PHE A 199 -7.67 -19.64 -13.25
CA PHE A 199 -7.60 -20.92 -13.96
C PHE A 199 -7.64 -22.13 -13.03
N PHE A 200 -7.12 -22.01 -11.81
CA PHE A 200 -7.05 -23.11 -10.84
C PHE A 200 -7.70 -22.72 -9.49
N PRO A 201 -9.05 -22.61 -9.45
CA PRO A 201 -9.79 -22.15 -8.27
C PRO A 201 -9.79 -23.13 -7.09
N GLU A 202 -9.36 -24.38 -7.26
CA GLU A 202 -9.29 -25.35 -6.15
C GLU A 202 -7.84 -25.60 -5.69
N GLU A 203 -6.84 -25.22 -6.49
CA GLU A 203 -5.44 -25.61 -6.28
C GLU A 203 -4.62 -24.51 -5.59
N SER A 204 -5.10 -24.07 -4.43
CA SER A 204 -4.43 -23.06 -3.59
C SER A 204 -2.98 -23.42 -3.24
N ALA A 205 -2.63 -24.70 -3.25
CA ALA A 205 -1.27 -25.17 -3.05
C ALA A 205 -0.34 -24.70 -4.17
N GLN A 206 -0.69 -24.95 -5.44
CA GLN A 206 0.14 -24.61 -6.61
C GLN A 206 0.41 -23.10 -6.70
N LEU A 207 -0.61 -22.29 -6.43
CA LEU A 207 -0.44 -20.84 -6.32
C LEU A 207 0.56 -20.47 -5.22
N GLY A 208 0.54 -21.18 -4.10
CA GLY A 208 1.53 -21.02 -3.03
C GLY A 208 2.97 -21.32 -3.46
N TRP A 209 3.19 -22.39 -4.23
CA TRP A 209 4.51 -22.73 -4.78
C TRP A 209 4.99 -21.66 -5.76
N TYR A 210 4.12 -21.25 -6.69
CA TYR A 210 4.40 -20.19 -7.66
C TYR A 210 4.77 -18.86 -6.96
N LEU A 211 3.95 -18.42 -6.02
CA LEU A 211 4.20 -17.18 -5.26
C LEU A 211 5.50 -17.23 -4.46
N SER A 212 5.87 -18.40 -3.95
CA SER A 212 7.13 -18.59 -3.24
C SER A 212 8.31 -18.46 -4.20
N ALA A 213 8.24 -19.09 -5.38
CA ALA A 213 9.25 -18.98 -6.42
C ALA A 213 9.41 -17.52 -6.92
N VAL A 214 8.30 -16.82 -7.15
CA VAL A 214 8.32 -15.39 -7.55
C VAL A 214 9.05 -14.54 -6.51
N LYS A 215 8.78 -14.74 -5.22
CA LYS A 215 9.50 -13.99 -4.15
C LYS A 215 11.00 -14.26 -4.13
N TRP A 216 11.42 -15.50 -4.41
CA TRP A 216 12.84 -15.82 -4.54
C TRP A 216 13.47 -15.12 -5.75
N THR A 217 12.77 -15.05 -6.87
CA THR A 217 13.22 -14.30 -8.06
C THR A 217 13.28 -12.78 -7.79
N GLU A 218 12.26 -12.21 -7.12
CA GLU A 218 12.27 -10.82 -6.69
C GLU A 218 13.44 -10.52 -5.75
N ALA A 219 13.77 -11.44 -4.83
CA ALA A 219 14.94 -11.31 -3.97
C ALA A 219 16.25 -11.39 -4.76
N ALA A 220 16.34 -12.25 -5.77
CA ALA A 220 17.51 -12.34 -6.64
C ALA A 220 17.70 -11.06 -7.48
N ASN A 221 16.61 -10.39 -7.86
CA ASN A 221 16.66 -9.09 -8.56
C ASN A 221 17.25 -7.95 -7.71
N LEU A 222 17.47 -8.16 -6.41
CA LEU A 222 18.23 -7.20 -5.58
C LEU A 222 19.73 -7.23 -5.88
N ILE A 223 20.28 -8.35 -6.39
CA ILE A 223 21.72 -8.48 -6.65
C ILE A 223 22.19 -7.50 -7.74
N PRO A 224 21.53 -7.38 -8.91
CA PRO A 224 21.90 -6.40 -9.92
C PRO A 224 21.63 -4.95 -9.52
N ALA A 225 20.80 -4.69 -8.51
CA ALA A 225 20.51 -3.34 -8.04
C ALA A 225 21.58 -2.78 -7.09
N VAL A 226 22.45 -3.65 -6.55
CA VAL A 226 23.53 -3.31 -5.61
C VAL A 226 24.91 -3.32 -6.28
N LEU A 227 25.07 -4.06 -7.39
CA LEU A 227 26.28 -4.09 -8.23
C LEU A 227 26.25 -2.97 -9.28
#